data_AF-A0A812Y9X0-F1
#
_entry.id   AF-A0A812Y9X0-F1
#
_cell.length_a   1.000
_cell.length_b   1.000
_cell.length_c   1.000
_cell.angle_alpha   90.00
_cell.angle_beta   90.00
_cell.angle_gamma   90.00
#
_symmetry.space_group_name_H-M   'P 1'
#
loop_
_entity.id
_entity.type
_entity.pdbx_description
1 polymer ?
#
loop_
_entity_poly.entity_id
_entity_poly.type
_entity_poly.pdbx_seq_one_letter_code
_entity_poly.pdbx_strand_id
1 'polypeptide(L)' 'MSDFTVFQIEITKGYDMNAFREDMKKMLTKAGGSEEHTVFLFSDTQIKDEGFVEDVNNLLNTGEIPNLFPAEDLSQPDLR' A
#
# COMPACT_ATOMS: atom_id res chain seq x y z
N MET A 1 -12.93 -14.21 16.45
CA MET A 1 -12.43 -12.92 15.93
C MET A 1 -11.74 -13.28 14.63
N SER A 2 -12.05 -12.63 13.53
CA SER A 2 -11.40 -12.96 12.27
C SER A 2 -9.95 -12.45 12.33
N ASP A 3 -8.97 -13.32 12.04
CA ASP A 3 -7.53 -13.02 12.12
C ASP A 3 -7.09 -12.13 10.95
N PHE A 4 -7.51 -10.86 10.98
CA PHE A 4 -7.07 -9.85 10.01
C PHE A 4 -6.07 -8.88 10.65
N THR A 5 -4.94 -8.66 9.98
CA THR A 5 -3.96 -7.64 10.35
C THR A 5 -4.43 -6.29 9.84
N VAL A 6 -4.67 -5.33 10.73
CA VAL A 6 -5.02 -3.96 10.31
C VAL A 6 -3.74 -3.18 10.00
N PHE A 7 -3.67 -2.62 8.80
CA PHE A 7 -2.62 -1.70 8.37
C PHE A 7 -3.20 -0.29 8.24
N GLN A 8 -2.61 0.67 8.94
CA GLN A 8 -3.00 2.08 8.91
C GLN A 8 -1.75 2.94 8.71
N ILE A 9 -1.83 3.93 7.82
CA ILE A 9 -0.72 4.88 7.60
C ILE A 9 -0.64 5.92 8.72
N GLU A 10 0.57 6.35 9.06
CA GLU A 10 0.79 7.38 10.08
C GLU A 10 1.29 8.67 9.43
N ILE A 11 0.42 9.68 9.38
CA ILE A 11 0.77 10.96 8.77
C ILE A 11 1.73 11.74 9.67
N THR A 12 2.91 12.00 9.16
CA THR A 12 3.91 12.88 9.78
C THR A 12 4.04 14.20 9.00
N LYS A 13 4.75 15.18 9.58
CA LYS A 13 4.94 16.50 8.98
C LYS A 13 5.56 16.42 7.57
N GLY A 14 6.47 15.49 7.35
CA GLY A 14 7.15 15.23 6.07
C GLY A 14 6.52 14.14 5.21
N TYR A 15 5.36 13.60 5.59
CA TYR A 15 4.69 12.56 4.82
C TYR A 15 4.22 13.11 3.48
N ASP A 16 4.75 12.55 2.40
CA ASP A 16 4.53 12.92 1.00
C ASP A 16 4.09 11.69 0.18
N MET A 17 3.94 11.86 -1.14
CA MET A 17 3.51 10.79 -2.05
C MET A 17 4.48 9.60 -2.08
N ASN A 18 5.78 9.85 -1.91
CA ASN A 18 6.76 8.78 -1.88
C ASN A 18 6.62 7.96 -0.61
N ALA A 19 6.49 8.61 0.55
CA ALA A 19 6.23 7.94 1.82
C ALA A 19 4.95 7.09 1.76
N PHE A 20 3.89 7.62 1.15
CA PHE A 20 2.65 6.87 0.92
C PHE A 20 2.86 5.61 0.09
N ARG A 21 3.55 5.73 -1.05
CA ARG A 21 3.84 4.58 -1.92
C ARG A 21 4.71 3.55 -1.22
N GLU A 22 5.67 3.96 -0.40
CA GLU A 22 6.47 3.02 0.40
C GLU A 22 5.61 2.26 1.42
N ASP A 23 4.62 2.89 2.05
CA ASP A 23 3.69 2.19 2.93
C ASP A 23 2.73 1.26 2.16
N MET A 24 2.29 1.66 0.97
CA MET A 24 1.51 0.78 0.08
C MET A 24 2.31 -0.45 -0.35
N LYS A 25 3.61 -0.30 -0.67
CA LYS A 25 4.49 -1.45 -0.93
C LYS A 25 4.53 -2.40 0.25
N LYS A 26 4.81 -1.90 1.47
CA LYS A 26 4.87 -2.73 2.68
C LYS A 26 3.55 -3.48 2.92
N MET A 27 2.42 -2.80 2.73
CA MET A 27 1.10 -3.39 2.89
C MET A 27 0.86 -4.51 1.87
N LEU A 28 1.18 -4.27 0.60
CA LEU A 28 1.03 -5.27 -0.46
C LEU A 28 1.99 -6.44 -0.31
N THR A 29 3.22 -6.23 0.15
CA THR A 29 4.17 -7.30 0.45
C THR A 29 3.69 -8.17 1.61
N LYS A 30 3.08 -7.58 2.65
CA LYS A 30 2.47 -8.37 3.75
C LYS A 30 1.26 -9.17 3.28
N ALA A 31 0.37 -8.52 2.54
CA ALA A 31 -0.86 -9.13 2.06
C ALA A 31 -0.60 -10.24 1.03
N GLY A 32 0.31 -10.00 0.07
CA GLY A 32 0.60 -10.91 -1.03
C GLY A 32 1.76 -11.88 -0.76
N GLY A 33 2.86 -11.41 -0.15
CA GLY A 33 4.06 -12.22 0.04
C GLY A 33 4.05 -13.07 1.32
N SER A 34 3.37 -12.63 2.38
CA SER A 34 3.25 -13.39 3.64
C SER A 34 1.90 -14.10 3.79
N GLU A 35 1.04 -14.03 2.76
CA GLU A 35 -0.33 -14.56 2.76
C GLU A 35 -1.18 -14.09 3.97
N GLU A 36 -0.86 -12.93 4.54
CA GLU A 36 -1.57 -12.37 5.69
C GLU A 36 -2.84 -11.64 5.24
N HIS A 37 -3.99 -12.09 5.76
CA HIS A 37 -5.25 -11.38 5.59
C HIS A 37 -5.16 -9.96 6.17
N THR A 38 -5.00 -8.96 5.30
CA THR A 38 -4.71 -7.58 5.70
C THR A 38 -5.88 -6.66 5.41
N VAL A 39 -6.21 -5.77 6.35
CA VAL A 39 -7.21 -4.70 6.20
C VAL A 39 -6.50 -3.36 6.14
N PHE A 40 -6.63 -2.65 5.03
CA PHE A 40 -6.13 -1.28 4.90
C PHE A 40 -7.15 -0.29 5.48
N LEU A 41 -6.80 0.39 6.58
CA LEU A 41 -7.63 1.41 7.22
C LEU A 41 -7.13 2.80 6.82
N PHE A 42 -7.98 3.53 6.09
CA PHE A 42 -7.66 4.84 5.52
C PHE A 42 -8.83 5.81 5.71
N SER A 43 -8.56 6.96 6.35
CA SER A 43 -9.50 8.04 6.64
C SER A 43 -9.18 9.27 5.80
N ASP A 44 -10.21 10.09 5.56
CA ASP A 44 -10.12 11.42 4.96
C ASP A 44 -9.07 12.32 5.62
N THR A 45 -8.91 12.24 6.94
CA THR A 45 -7.91 13.01 7.70
C THR A 45 -6.47 12.67 7.32
N GLN A 46 -6.25 11.51 6.69
CA GLN A 46 -4.95 11.05 6.24
C GLN A 46 -4.66 11.43 4.76
N ILE A 47 -5.62 12.01 4.05
CA ILE A 47 -5.47 12.43 2.66
C ILE A 47 -4.77 13.80 2.62
N LYS A 48 -3.46 13.78 2.31
CA LYS A 48 -2.65 14.99 2.13
C LYS A 48 -2.60 15.47 0.67
N ASP A 49 -2.76 14.55 -0.26
CA ASP A 49 -2.64 14.77 -1.70
C ASP A 49 -3.72 13.92 -2.42
N GLU A 50 -4.31 14.47 -3.48
CA GLU A 50 -5.34 13.77 -4.27
C GLU A 50 -4.80 12.47 -4.89
N GLY A 51 -3.50 12.41 -5.17
CA GLY A 51 -2.83 11.22 -5.67
C GLY A 51 -2.95 10.01 -4.75
N PHE A 52 -3.16 10.19 -3.43
CA PHE A 52 -3.33 9.06 -2.50
C PHE A 52 -4.60 8.29 -2.85
N VAL A 53 -5.69 9.02 -3.12
CA VAL A 53 -6.98 8.44 -3.47
C VAL A 53 -6.93 7.84 -4.86
N GLU A 54 -6.18 8.45 -5.79
CA GLU A 54 -5.95 7.88 -7.12
C GLU A 54 -5.23 6.53 -7.05
N ASP A 55 -4.15 6.43 -6.28
CA ASP A 55 -3.41 5.18 -6.07
C ASP A 55 -4.31 4.11 -5.40
N VAL A 56 -5.13 4.48 -4.40
CA VAL A 56 -6.12 3.55 -3.79
C VAL A 56 -7.16 3.09 -4.82
N ASN A 57 -7.66 4.00 -5.66
CA ASN A 57 -8.64 3.69 -6.69
C ASN A 57 -8.06 2.75 -7.75
N ASN A 58 -6.81 2.98 -8.17
CA ASN A 58 -6.09 2.08 -9.06
C ASN A 58 -5.96 0.69 -8.41
N LEU A 59 -5.50 0.61 -7.15
CA LEU A 59 -5.38 -0.65 -6.44
C LEU A 59 -6.71 -1.43 -6.38
N LEU A 60 -7.83 -0.76 -6.13
CA LEU A 60 -9.14 -1.41 -6.04
C LEU A 60 -9.70 -1.86 -7.41
N ASN A 61 -9.43 -1.11 -8.48
CA ASN A 61 -9.95 -1.42 -9.81
C ASN A 61 -9.09 -2.43 -10.58
N THR A 62 -7.77 -2.30 -10.49
CA THR A 62 -6.82 -3.10 -11.29
C THR A 62 -6.08 -4.13 -10.45
N GLY A 63 -6.11 -4.03 -9.12
CA GLY A 63 -5.29 -4.85 -8.24
C GLY A 63 -3.85 -4.38 -8.12
N GLU A 64 -3.48 -3.24 -8.71
CA GLU A 64 -2.12 -2.71 -8.66
C GLU A 64 -2.07 -1.17 -8.60
N ILE A 65 -0.95 -0.64 -8.13
CA ILE A 65 -0.62 0.78 -8.21
C ILE A 65 0.43 0.97 -9.31
N PRO A 66 0.18 1.80 -10.33
CA PRO A 66 1.12 2.00 -11.43
C PRO A 66 2.49 2.50 -10.96
N ASN A 67 3.56 1.92 -11.49
CA ASN A 67 4.95 2.26 -11.16
C ASN A 67 5.32 2.09 -9.68
N LEU A 68 4.52 1.34 -8.90
CA LEU A 68 4.82 1.08 -7.50
C LEU A 68 6.05 0.17 -7.37
N PHE A 69 6.06 -0.97 -8.06
CA PHE A 69 7.19 -1.89 -8.08
C PHE A 69 7.98 -1.74 -9.38
N PRO A 70 9.20 -1.15 -9.36
CA PRO A 70 10.09 -1.17 -10.51
C PRO A 70 10.47 -2.62 -10.86
N ALA A 71 10.80 -2.88 -12.13
CA ALA A 71 11.09 -4.22 -12.64
C ALA A 71 12.21 -4.96 -11.87
N GLU A 72 13.10 -4.22 -11.21
CA GLU A 72 14.17 -4.76 -10.37
C GLU A 72 13.63 -5.38 -9.06
N ASP A 73 12.59 -4.80 -8.45
CA ASP A 73 11.96 -5.33 -7.23
C ASP A 73 11.17 -6.62 -7.50
N LEU A 74 10.55 -6.74 -8.68
CA LEU A 74 9.82 -7.95 -9.12
C LEU A 74 10.76 -9.12 -9.46
N SER A 75 12.07 -8.87 -9.58
CA SER A 75 13.06 -9.91 -9.86
C SER A 75 13.53 -10.67 -8.61
N GLN A 76 13.12 -10.22 -7.42
CA GLN A 76 13.44 -10.91 -6.18
C GLN A 76 12.57 -12.16 -5.98
N PRO A 77 13.17 -13.32 -5.64
CA PRO A 77 12.49 -14.60 -5.60
C PRO A 77 11.39 -14.71 -4.53
N ASP A 78 11.39 -13.81 -3.52
CA ASP A 78 10.39 -13.78 -2.44
C ASP A 78 9.06 -13.09 -2.83
N LEU A 79 8.94 -12.58 -4.08
CA LEU A 79 7.76 -11.85 -4.56
C LEU A 79 6.97 -12.59 -5.67
N ARG A 80 7.26 -13.87 -5.93
CA ARG A 80 6.58 -14.71 -6.95
C ARG A 80 5.56 -15.67 -6.36
#